data_AF-U9VUV3-F1
#
_entry.id   AF-U9VUV3-F1
#
_cell.length_a   1.000
_cell.length_b   1.000
_cell.length_c   1.000
_cell.angle_alpha   90.00
_cell.angle_beta   90.00
_cell.angle_gamma   90.00
#
_symmetry.space_group_name_H-M   'P 1'
#
loop_
_entity.id
_entity.type
_entity.pdbx_description
1 polymer ?
#
loop_
_entity_poly.entity_id
_entity_poly.type
_entity_poly.pdbx_seq_one_letter_code
_entity_poly.pdbx_strand_id
1 'polypeptide(L)'
;MPKILILAANPNDTTRLRIGEEVRDISEGLQRASHRDQFEIVQRWAVRPRDLQRAMLEESPQIVHFSGHGAGDAGLYFEGVSGNSQLVTGTALASLFKLIGQKSPIDCVLLNGCYSQAQAEAIVEHVPYVIGMRDSMGDRAAIEFAVGFYDALGAGESVEFAFESGKVAMALNSTGYDEVPVLLRGNVHPKTQQKSAPETKSQIKQPPTAISNSAPNEPLGVFISYSHRDEELKEELEMHLSALKRQGKIKPWQDRAIEAGTEWDAEIKTKLEAAQIILLLVTPRFLFSEYINDIELKRAMERHEAGTARVIPIILKPVDFKGTPFAKLQALPKDAKPVTRWDDQDEAFVNVVRGIRRVVEALSG
;
A
#
# COMPACT_ATOMS: atom_id res chain seq x y z
N MET A 1 -3.26 15.71 11.09
CA MET A 1 -3.21 14.30 11.51
C MET A 1 -1.74 13.96 11.76
N PRO A 2 -1.38 13.24 12.83
CA PRO A 2 -0.03 12.72 13.01
C PRO A 2 0.44 11.95 11.76
N LYS A 3 1.67 12.23 11.32
CA LYS A 3 2.27 11.60 10.14
C LYS A 3 3.35 10.60 10.52
N ILE A 4 3.30 9.42 9.92
CA ILE A 4 4.34 8.39 9.96
C ILE A 4 5.09 8.47 8.63
N LEU A 5 6.33 8.94 8.64
CA LEU A 5 7.18 8.94 7.45
C LEU A 5 8.03 7.67 7.41
N ILE A 6 7.74 6.79 6.45
CA ILE A 6 8.51 5.58 6.18
C ILE A 6 9.51 5.84 5.06
N LEU A 7 10.79 5.60 5.35
CA LEU A 7 11.94 5.80 4.49
C LEU A 7 12.54 4.43 4.15
N ALA A 8 12.37 4.01 2.90
CA ALA A 8 12.86 2.72 2.41
C ALA A 8 14.11 2.89 1.54
N ALA A 9 15.20 2.22 1.90
CA ALA A 9 16.44 2.20 1.12
C ALA A 9 16.93 0.76 0.89
N ASN A 10 17.08 0.37 -0.38
CA ASN A 10 17.51 -0.97 -0.78
C ASN A 10 18.53 -0.90 -1.93
N PRO A 11 19.77 -0.43 -1.68
CA PRO A 11 20.75 -0.20 -2.73
C PRO A 11 21.13 -1.49 -3.48
N ASN A 12 21.44 -1.37 -4.77
CA ASN A 12 21.65 -2.50 -5.68
C ASN A 12 22.85 -3.41 -5.32
N ASP A 13 23.83 -2.88 -4.60
CA ASP A 13 25.04 -3.56 -4.14
C ASP A 13 24.90 -4.19 -2.74
N THR A 14 23.68 -4.22 -2.18
CA THR A 14 23.37 -4.83 -0.89
C THR A 14 22.47 -6.06 -1.04
N THR A 15 22.38 -6.87 0.02
CA THR A 15 21.42 -7.98 0.05
C THR A 15 20.01 -7.44 -0.05
N ARG A 16 19.20 -7.95 -0.98
CA ARG A 16 17.84 -7.46 -1.18
C ARG A 16 16.95 -7.79 0.03
N LEU A 17 16.50 -6.77 0.75
CA LEU A 17 15.53 -6.89 1.85
C LEU A 17 14.09 -6.89 1.35
N ARG A 18 13.16 -7.47 2.11
CA ARG A 18 11.71 -7.47 1.80
C ARG A 18 11.02 -6.24 2.39
N ILE A 19 11.61 -5.06 2.18
CA ILE A 19 11.08 -3.78 2.65
C ILE A 19 9.65 -3.53 2.13
N GLY A 20 9.36 -3.98 0.90
CA GLY A 20 8.00 -3.94 0.35
C GLY A 20 6.98 -4.71 1.19
N GLU A 21 7.36 -5.87 1.72
CA GLU A 21 6.53 -6.69 2.61
C GLU A 21 6.35 -5.97 3.95
N GLU A 22 7.43 -5.45 4.53
CA GLU A 22 7.39 -4.67 5.77
C GLU A 22 6.39 -3.50 5.71
N VAL A 23 6.55 -2.62 4.73
CA VAL A 23 5.73 -1.41 4.61
C VAL A 23 4.26 -1.76 4.34
N ARG A 24 4.02 -2.81 3.55
CA ARG A 24 2.66 -3.31 3.31
C ARG A 24 2.02 -3.79 4.61
N ASP A 25 2.69 -4.64 5.37
CA ASP A 25 2.12 -5.28 6.56
C ASP A 25 1.90 -4.24 7.69
N ILE A 26 2.80 -3.24 7.82
CA ILE A 26 2.59 -2.08 8.72
C ILE A 26 1.33 -1.30 8.33
N SER A 27 1.16 -1.02 7.03
CA SER A 27 0.04 -0.23 6.53
C SER A 27 -1.29 -0.96 6.74
N GLU A 28 -1.30 -2.28 6.54
CA GLU A 28 -2.47 -3.13 6.81
C GLU A 28 -2.83 -3.13 8.29
N GLY A 29 -1.84 -3.27 9.19
CA GLY A 29 -2.04 -3.23 10.63
C GLY A 29 -2.70 -1.94 11.11
N LEU A 30 -2.14 -0.81 10.69
CA LEU A 30 -2.66 0.53 11.01
C LEU A 30 -4.07 0.78 10.45
N GLN A 31 -4.39 0.26 9.26
CA GLN A 31 -5.71 0.39 8.65
C GLN A 31 -6.80 -0.46 9.34
N ARG A 32 -6.42 -1.63 9.88
CA ARG A 32 -7.33 -2.52 10.62
C ARG A 32 -7.57 -2.05 12.05
N ALA A 33 -6.67 -1.25 12.60
CA ALA A 33 -6.74 -0.81 13.97
C ALA A 33 -7.97 0.06 14.26
N SER A 34 -8.45 -0.01 15.50
CA SER A 34 -9.65 0.69 15.99
C SER A 34 -9.62 2.20 15.75
N HIS A 35 -8.42 2.77 15.57
CA HIS A 35 -8.18 4.18 15.35
C HIS A 35 -7.51 4.50 14.01
N ARG A 36 -7.88 3.76 12.95
CA ARG A 36 -7.38 3.91 11.57
C ARG A 36 -7.31 5.34 10.99
N ASP A 37 -8.11 6.28 11.50
CA ASP A 37 -8.15 7.67 11.03
C ASP A 37 -7.19 8.60 11.81
N GLN A 38 -6.31 8.06 12.65
CA GLN A 38 -5.40 8.86 13.50
C GLN A 38 -4.00 9.09 12.90
N PHE A 39 -3.55 8.28 11.94
CA PHE A 39 -2.23 8.41 11.35
C PHE A 39 -2.29 8.51 9.83
N GLU A 40 -1.51 9.44 9.27
CA GLU A 40 -1.26 9.52 7.84
C GLU A 40 0.11 8.88 7.57
N ILE A 41 0.14 7.79 6.79
CA ILE A 41 1.39 7.15 6.38
C ILE A 41 1.90 7.83 5.13
N VAL A 42 3.16 8.25 5.15
CA VAL A 42 3.86 8.80 3.99
C VAL A 42 5.06 7.92 3.70
N GLN A 43 5.14 7.41 2.49
CA GLN A 43 6.21 6.51 2.07
C GLN A 43 7.18 7.23 1.12
N ARG A 44 8.47 6.96 1.25
CA ARG A 44 9.49 7.33 0.28
C ARG A 44 10.36 6.11 -0.01
N TRP A 45 10.42 5.73 -1.28
CA TRP A 45 11.17 4.60 -1.79
C TRP A 45 12.48 5.06 -2.41
N ALA A 46 13.46 4.16 -2.52
CA ALA A 46 14.76 4.45 -3.13
C ALA A 46 15.40 5.72 -2.53
N VAL A 47 15.29 5.88 -1.20
CA VAL A 47 15.65 7.14 -0.54
C VAL A 47 17.14 7.38 -0.65
N ARG A 48 17.50 8.53 -1.22
CA ARG A 48 18.88 9.04 -1.22
C ARG A 48 19.07 10.04 -0.07
N PRO A 49 20.31 10.33 0.35
CA PRO A 49 20.55 11.25 1.47
C PRO A 49 19.94 12.65 1.28
N ARG A 50 19.89 13.17 0.04
CA ARG A 50 19.24 14.45 -0.26
C ARG A 50 17.70 14.40 -0.13
N ASP A 51 17.12 13.23 -0.37
CA ASP A 51 15.68 13.03 -0.31
C ASP A 51 15.22 12.92 1.16
N LEU A 52 16.09 12.43 2.04
CA LEU A 52 15.86 12.32 3.49
C LEU A 52 15.47 13.68 4.12
N GLN A 53 16.34 14.68 4.00
CA GLN A 53 16.07 16.01 4.55
C GLN A 53 14.84 16.66 3.90
N ARG A 54 14.70 16.51 2.57
CA ARG A 54 13.58 17.05 1.82
C ARG A 54 12.25 16.47 2.30
N ALA A 55 12.16 15.15 2.42
CA ALA A 55 10.96 14.47 2.87
C ALA A 55 10.58 14.89 4.30
N MET A 56 11.55 14.99 5.21
CA MET A 56 11.26 15.43 6.58
C MET A 56 10.77 16.89 6.65
N LEU A 57 11.29 17.78 5.79
CA LEU A 57 10.84 19.17 5.71
C LEU A 57 9.44 19.32 5.08
N GLU A 58 9.18 18.57 4.00
CA GLU A 58 7.89 18.60 3.28
C GLU A 58 6.77 18.01 4.13
N GLU A 59 7.04 16.89 4.81
CA GLU A 59 5.99 16.11 5.46
C GLU A 59 5.77 16.48 6.92
N SER A 60 6.78 17.03 7.61
CA SER A 60 6.71 17.37 9.04
C SER A 60 6.18 16.20 9.91
N PRO A 61 6.81 15.00 9.83
CA PRO A 61 6.31 13.80 10.48
C PRO A 61 6.43 13.84 12.01
N GLN A 62 5.56 13.10 12.69
CA GLN A 62 5.63 12.86 14.14
C GLN A 62 6.32 11.54 14.45
N ILE A 63 6.27 10.58 13.52
CA ILE A 63 6.99 9.30 13.62
C ILE A 63 7.82 9.12 12.37
N VAL A 64 9.07 8.70 12.51
CA VAL A 64 9.93 8.37 11.38
C VAL A 64 10.36 6.93 11.48
N HIS A 65 10.11 6.18 10.43
CA HIS A 65 10.54 4.80 10.28
C HIS A 65 11.58 4.72 9.17
N PHE A 66 12.75 4.16 9.46
CA PHE A 66 13.72 3.79 8.44
C PHE A 66 13.74 2.27 8.30
N SER A 67 13.56 1.78 7.08
CA SER A 67 13.78 0.38 6.73
C SER A 67 14.89 0.29 5.68
N GLY A 68 15.92 -0.49 6.00
CA GLY A 68 17.09 -0.63 5.14
C GLY A 68 18.29 -1.19 5.88
N HIS A 69 19.45 -1.13 5.23
CA HIS A 69 20.68 -1.68 5.78
C HIS A 69 21.36 -0.71 6.74
N GLY A 70 21.87 -1.25 7.85
CA GLY A 70 22.82 -0.55 8.71
C GLY A 70 24.26 -0.91 8.37
N ALA A 71 25.18 -0.03 8.76
CA ALA A 71 26.61 -0.17 8.57
C ALA A 71 27.36 -0.25 9.92
N GLY A 72 26.72 -0.79 10.96
CA GLY A 72 27.23 -0.69 12.33
C GLY A 72 27.27 0.76 12.82
N ASP A 73 28.26 1.07 13.65
CA ASP A 73 28.46 2.42 14.20
C ASP A 73 28.69 3.49 13.12
N ALA A 74 29.09 3.08 11.90
CA ALA A 74 29.38 4.00 10.81
C ALA A 74 28.13 4.74 10.31
N GLY A 75 26.93 4.16 10.39
CA GLY A 75 25.70 4.79 9.92
C GLY A 75 24.69 3.85 9.27
N LEU A 76 23.86 4.41 8.40
CA LEU A 76 22.84 3.69 7.62
C LEU A 76 23.12 3.84 6.13
N TYR A 77 22.79 2.82 5.35
CA TYR A 77 22.92 2.87 3.89
C TYR A 77 21.65 3.43 3.25
N PHE A 78 21.86 4.43 2.41
CA PHE A 78 20.85 5.01 1.54
C PHE A 78 21.24 4.76 0.09
N GLU A 79 20.34 5.07 -0.84
CA GLU A 79 20.63 4.95 -2.26
C GLU A 79 21.50 6.12 -2.75
N GLY A 80 22.54 5.81 -3.51
CA GLY A 80 23.38 6.77 -4.20
C GLY A 80 22.82 7.16 -5.56
N VAL A 81 23.46 8.10 -6.23
CA VAL A 81 23.02 8.56 -7.57
C VAL A 81 23.05 7.44 -8.62
N SER A 82 23.94 6.45 -8.45
CA SER A 82 24.05 5.29 -9.32
C SER A 82 23.20 4.09 -8.88
N GLY A 83 22.37 4.23 -7.84
CA GLY A 83 21.61 3.12 -7.23
C GLY A 83 22.42 2.24 -6.26
N ASN A 84 23.72 2.53 -6.07
CA ASN A 84 24.58 1.82 -5.12
C ASN A 84 24.53 2.46 -3.73
N SER A 85 25.04 1.76 -2.73
CA SER A 85 25.03 2.18 -1.35
C SER A 85 25.77 3.50 -1.13
N GLN A 86 25.12 4.40 -0.39
CA GLN A 86 25.71 5.64 0.10
C GLN A 86 25.51 5.71 1.61
N LEU A 87 26.61 5.76 2.35
CA LEU A 87 26.58 5.84 3.81
C LEU A 87 26.13 7.23 4.29
N VAL A 88 25.22 7.26 5.25
CA VAL A 88 24.88 8.45 6.05
C VAL A 88 25.26 8.18 7.50
N THR A 89 26.15 9.01 8.04
CA THR A 89 26.69 8.80 9.38
C THR A 89 25.67 9.05 10.49
N GLY A 90 25.86 8.41 11.65
CA GLY A 90 25.04 8.69 12.84
C GLY A 90 25.05 10.16 13.25
N THR A 91 26.19 10.84 13.12
CA THR A 91 26.33 12.28 13.38
C THR A 91 25.51 13.14 12.41
N ALA A 92 25.44 12.77 11.14
CA ALA A 92 24.63 13.46 10.15
C ALA A 92 23.14 13.25 10.41
N LEU A 93 22.73 12.02 10.75
CA LEU A 93 21.35 11.71 11.14
C LEU A 93 20.94 12.50 12.39
N ALA A 94 21.74 12.47 13.46
CA ALA A 94 21.46 13.23 14.68
C ALA A 94 21.34 14.74 14.40
N SER A 95 22.24 15.29 13.59
CA SER A 95 22.18 16.71 13.17
C SER A 95 20.89 17.03 12.41
N LEU A 96 20.42 16.12 11.56
CA LEU A 96 19.16 16.26 10.84
C LEU A 96 17.97 16.23 11.81
N PHE A 97 17.87 15.22 12.68
CA PHE A 97 16.77 15.12 13.65
C PHE A 97 16.75 16.30 14.62
N LYS A 98 17.91 16.81 15.04
CA LYS A 98 18.03 18.06 15.80
C LYS A 98 17.42 19.24 15.07
N LEU A 99 17.78 19.42 13.79
CA LEU A 99 17.30 20.53 12.96
C LEU A 99 15.79 20.45 12.72
N ILE A 100 15.29 19.27 12.34
CA ILE A 100 13.86 19.07 12.05
C ILE A 100 13.03 19.18 13.33
N GLY A 101 13.50 18.59 14.43
CA GLY A 101 12.82 18.64 15.74
C GLY A 101 12.61 20.04 16.29
N GLN A 102 13.47 21.01 15.92
CA GLN A 102 13.28 22.43 16.25
C GLN A 102 12.08 23.06 15.53
N LYS A 103 11.76 22.58 14.32
CA LYS A 103 10.65 23.08 13.51
C LYS A 103 9.35 22.35 13.84
N SER A 104 9.42 21.03 13.91
CA SER A 104 8.28 20.13 14.06
C SER A 104 8.69 18.99 14.98
N PRO A 105 8.07 18.85 16.17
CA PRO A 105 8.39 17.77 17.10
C PRO A 105 8.19 16.40 16.45
N ILE A 106 9.19 15.54 16.62
CA ILE A 106 9.15 14.11 16.28
C ILE A 106 9.02 13.38 17.62
N ASP A 107 8.00 12.55 17.75
CA ASP A 107 7.68 11.80 18.96
C ASP A 107 8.46 10.49 19.02
N CYS A 108 8.62 9.82 17.87
CA CYS A 108 9.29 8.53 17.80
C CYS A 108 10.11 8.35 16.51
N VAL A 109 11.27 7.70 16.62
CA VAL A 109 12.06 7.22 15.48
C VAL A 109 12.29 5.73 15.61
N LEU A 110 12.00 4.96 14.57
CA LEU A 110 12.29 3.53 14.46
C LEU A 110 13.34 3.31 13.36
N LEU A 111 14.53 2.88 13.75
CA LEU A 111 15.63 2.53 12.84
C LEU A 111 15.67 1.02 12.63
N ASN A 112 14.84 0.53 11.72
CA ASN A 112 14.79 -0.88 11.36
C ASN A 112 15.91 -1.25 10.38
N GLY A 113 17.15 -1.20 10.88
CA GLY A 113 18.36 -1.62 10.18
C GLY A 113 19.34 -2.25 11.16
N CYS A 114 20.07 -3.27 10.72
CA CYS A 114 21.00 -4.02 11.57
C CYS A 114 22.03 -3.11 12.23
N TYR A 115 22.33 -3.33 13.51
CA TYR A 115 23.32 -2.55 14.28
C TYR A 115 23.07 -1.03 14.32
N SER A 116 21.80 -0.59 14.26
CA SER A 116 21.42 0.83 14.30
C SER A 116 21.43 1.47 15.71
N GLN A 117 21.83 0.75 16.77
CA GLN A 117 21.83 1.27 18.15
C GLN A 117 22.67 2.54 18.31
N ALA A 118 23.87 2.62 17.72
CA ALA A 118 24.73 3.80 17.85
C ALA A 118 24.08 5.06 17.25
N GLN A 119 23.33 4.91 16.15
CA GLN A 119 22.57 6.01 15.56
C GLN A 119 21.36 6.36 16.42
N ALA A 120 20.71 5.36 17.02
CA ALA A 120 19.63 5.59 17.97
C ALA A 120 20.09 6.41 19.18
N GLU A 121 21.26 6.09 19.75
CA GLU A 121 21.88 6.82 20.87
C GLU A 121 22.18 8.28 20.50
N ALA A 122 22.62 8.54 19.26
CA ALA A 122 22.85 9.91 18.81
C ALA A 122 21.53 10.70 18.58
N ILE A 123 20.47 10.04 18.14
CA ILE A 123 19.18 10.69 17.82
C ILE A 123 18.34 10.93 19.09
N VAL A 124 18.46 10.06 20.11
CA VAL A 124 17.64 10.13 21.33
C VAL A 124 17.93 11.37 22.19
N GLU A 125 19.05 12.05 21.96
CA GLU A 125 19.31 13.38 22.53
C GLU A 125 18.32 14.45 22.05
N HIS A 126 17.59 14.18 20.96
CA HIS A 126 16.72 15.14 20.27
C HIS A 126 15.28 14.66 20.07
N VAL A 127 15.02 13.37 20.30
CA VAL A 127 13.71 12.72 20.09
C VAL A 127 13.32 11.95 21.36
N PRO A 128 12.06 12.04 21.83
CA PRO A 128 11.61 11.37 23.06
C PRO A 128 11.80 9.84 23.04
N TYR A 129 11.51 9.19 21.91
CA TYR A 129 11.64 7.75 21.76
C TYR A 129 12.41 7.40 20.51
N VAL A 130 13.46 6.58 20.64
CA VAL A 130 14.19 6.05 19.50
C VAL A 130 14.39 4.56 19.66
N ILE A 131 13.97 3.79 18.66
CA ILE A 131 14.15 2.35 18.60
C ILE A 131 15.28 2.08 17.60
N GLY A 132 16.28 1.31 18.02
CA GLY A 132 17.35 0.82 17.16
C GLY A 132 17.54 -0.69 17.33
N MET A 133 18.45 -1.25 16.55
CA MET A 133 18.82 -2.67 16.60
C MET A 133 20.26 -2.80 17.10
N ARG A 134 20.47 -3.59 18.16
CA ARG A 134 21.82 -3.84 18.72
C ARG A 134 22.66 -4.77 17.87
N ASP A 135 22.01 -5.69 17.16
CA ASP A 135 22.66 -6.74 16.37
C ASP A 135 22.00 -6.88 14.99
N SER A 136 22.46 -7.85 14.21
CA SER A 136 21.80 -8.35 13.02
C SER A 136 20.47 -9.01 13.36
N MET A 137 19.49 -8.77 12.50
CA MET A 137 18.16 -9.36 12.59
C MET A 137 17.77 -9.95 11.24
N GLY A 138 17.16 -11.13 11.26
CA GLY A 138 16.59 -11.71 10.06
C GLY A 138 15.46 -10.83 9.53
N ASP A 139 15.40 -10.69 8.21
CA ASP A 139 14.44 -9.82 7.51
C ASP A 139 12.97 -10.14 7.88
N ARG A 140 12.62 -11.41 8.15
CA ARG A 140 11.28 -11.75 8.68
C ARG A 140 11.05 -11.22 10.11
N ALA A 141 12.03 -11.38 10.99
CA ALA A 141 11.91 -10.91 12.37
C ALA A 141 11.76 -9.37 12.43
N ALA A 142 12.46 -8.66 11.54
CA ALA A 142 12.34 -7.21 11.39
C ALA A 142 10.93 -6.78 10.96
N ILE A 143 10.31 -7.51 10.02
CA ILE A 143 8.92 -7.28 9.59
C ILE A 143 7.96 -7.51 10.75
N GLU A 144 8.02 -8.68 11.40
CA GLU A 144 7.11 -9.05 12.49
C GLU A 144 7.19 -8.07 13.67
N PHE A 145 8.40 -7.59 13.98
CA PHE A 145 8.59 -6.54 14.98
C PHE A 145 7.88 -5.23 14.60
N ALA A 146 8.09 -4.75 13.38
CA ALA A 146 7.51 -3.49 12.93
C ALA A 146 5.98 -3.57 12.85
N VAL A 147 5.43 -4.69 12.36
CA VAL A 147 3.98 -4.94 12.32
C VAL A 147 3.38 -4.90 13.72
N GLY A 148 3.93 -5.68 14.67
CA GLY A 148 3.41 -5.71 16.04
C GLY A 148 3.54 -4.37 16.77
N PHE A 149 4.55 -3.57 16.43
CA PHE A 149 4.71 -2.20 16.92
C PHE A 149 3.60 -1.28 16.41
N TYR A 150 3.36 -1.27 15.10
CA TYR A 150 2.34 -0.38 14.53
C TYR A 150 0.91 -0.84 14.77
N ASP A 151 0.65 -2.14 14.94
CA ASP A 151 -0.65 -2.65 15.39
C ASP A 151 -1.04 -2.04 16.74
N ALA A 152 -0.12 -2.04 17.69
CA ALA A 152 -0.32 -1.47 19.01
C ALA A 152 -0.47 0.05 18.98
N LEU A 153 0.38 0.77 18.22
CA LEU A 153 0.22 2.22 18.04
C LEU A 153 -1.12 2.57 17.39
N GLY A 154 -1.53 1.82 16.36
CA GLY A 154 -2.82 1.98 15.70
C GLY A 154 -4.00 1.69 16.62
N ALA A 155 -3.82 0.81 17.62
CA ALA A 155 -4.80 0.55 18.66
C ALA A 155 -4.88 1.68 19.71
N GLY A 156 -4.03 2.71 19.61
CA GLY A 156 -4.01 3.86 20.51
C GLY A 156 -3.09 3.68 21.73
N GLU A 157 -2.25 2.65 21.73
CA GLU A 157 -1.33 2.36 22.83
C GLU A 157 -0.08 3.27 22.81
N SER A 158 0.65 3.33 23.93
CA SER A 158 1.87 4.13 24.05
C SER A 158 3.03 3.54 23.23
N VAL A 159 4.05 4.35 22.95
CA VAL A 159 5.27 3.89 22.24
C VAL A 159 5.96 2.75 23.01
N GLU A 160 5.98 2.80 24.34
CA GLU A 160 6.55 1.73 25.16
C GLU A 160 5.75 0.44 25.05
N PHE A 161 4.42 0.51 25.10
CA PHE A 161 3.59 -0.69 24.93
C PHE A 161 3.73 -1.25 23.52
N ALA A 162 3.74 -0.37 22.51
CA ALA A 162 3.95 -0.76 21.13
C ALA A 162 5.30 -1.44 20.92
N PHE A 163 6.36 -0.94 21.55
CA PHE A 163 7.68 -1.58 21.50
C PHE A 163 7.62 -3.02 22.04
N GLU A 164 7.00 -3.23 23.21
CA GLU A 164 6.83 -4.58 23.77
C GLU A 164 5.94 -5.46 22.88
N SER A 165 4.87 -4.93 22.28
CA SER A 165 4.01 -5.66 21.32
C SER A 165 4.80 -6.12 20.10
N GLY A 166 5.67 -5.26 19.56
CA GLY A 166 6.58 -5.61 18.47
C GLY A 166 7.51 -6.77 18.84
N LYS A 167 8.10 -6.71 20.04
CA LYS A 167 8.93 -7.82 20.55
C LYS A 167 8.16 -9.13 20.67
N VAL A 168 6.93 -9.09 21.18
CA VAL A 168 6.07 -10.27 21.29
C VAL A 168 5.70 -10.84 19.91
N ALA A 169 5.27 -10.00 18.97
CA ALA A 169 4.92 -10.41 17.61
C ALA A 169 6.11 -11.08 16.90
N MET A 170 7.29 -10.50 17.04
CA MET A 170 8.55 -11.08 16.56
C MET A 170 8.82 -12.45 17.21
N ALA A 171 8.76 -12.55 18.55
CA ALA A 171 9.07 -13.78 19.28
C ALA A 171 8.11 -14.94 18.95
N LEU A 172 6.85 -14.65 18.64
CA LEU A 172 5.85 -15.64 18.23
C LEU A 172 6.16 -16.27 16.87
N ASN A 173 6.84 -15.53 15.99
CA ASN A 173 7.10 -15.92 14.60
C ASN A 173 8.57 -16.18 14.28
N SER A 174 9.49 -15.82 15.18
CA SER A 174 10.94 -15.93 15.05
C SER A 174 11.61 -16.02 16.42
N THR A 175 12.48 -17.00 16.63
CA THR A 175 13.16 -17.18 17.93
C THR A 175 14.57 -16.58 17.92
N GLY A 176 15.04 -16.09 19.08
CA GLY A 176 16.44 -15.71 19.29
C GLY A 176 16.79 -14.24 19.01
N TYR A 177 15.80 -13.37 18.81
CA TYR A 177 16.02 -11.94 18.52
C TYR A 177 15.55 -11.00 19.65
N ASP A 178 15.16 -11.53 20.80
CA ASP A 178 14.45 -10.80 21.87
C ASP A 178 15.23 -9.58 22.40
N GLU A 179 16.56 -9.62 22.35
CA GLU A 179 17.45 -8.57 22.82
C GLU A 179 17.95 -7.62 21.72
N VAL A 180 17.49 -7.82 20.47
CA VAL A 180 17.97 -7.07 19.31
C VAL A 180 17.31 -5.69 19.21
N PRO A 181 15.96 -5.54 19.20
CA PRO A 181 15.34 -4.22 19.29
C PRO A 181 15.59 -3.60 20.66
N VAL A 182 16.03 -2.35 20.67
CA VAL A 182 16.26 -1.58 21.90
C VAL A 182 15.50 -0.26 21.83
N LEU A 183 14.72 0.03 22.87
CA LEU A 183 14.03 1.32 23.04
C LEU A 183 14.88 2.25 23.92
N LEU A 184 15.31 3.37 23.34
CA LEU A 184 15.99 4.45 24.04
C LEU A 184 15.00 5.57 24.34
N ARG A 185 15.11 6.16 25.54
CA ARG A 185 14.27 7.26 26.01
C ARG A 185 15.09 8.53 26.11
N GLY A 186 14.63 9.59 25.45
CA GLY A 186 15.24 10.90 25.47
C GLY A 186 14.75 11.71 26.66
N ASN A 187 15.61 12.60 27.16
CA ASN A 187 15.22 13.58 28.19
C ASN A 187 14.40 14.75 27.62
N VAL A 188 13.91 14.62 26.38
CA VAL A 188 13.09 15.61 25.68
C VAL A 188 11.64 15.34 26.05
N HIS A 189 11.04 16.15 26.91
CA HIS A 189 9.66 15.93 27.34
C HIS A 189 8.68 16.11 26.17
N PRO A 190 7.84 15.10 25.84
CA PRO A 190 6.74 15.29 24.92
C PRO A 190 5.76 16.27 25.55
N LYS A 191 5.37 17.32 24.81
CA LYS A 191 4.28 18.21 25.22
C LYS A 191 2.97 17.41 25.15
N THR A 192 2.62 16.74 26.24
CA THR A 192 1.36 16.01 26.40
C THR A 192 0.19 16.98 26.24
N GLN A 193 -0.51 16.91 25.11
CA GLN A 193 -1.87 17.42 25.01
C GLN A 193 -2.82 16.33 25.50
N GLN A 194 -3.15 16.34 26.79
CA GLN A 194 -4.41 15.78 27.26
C GLN A 194 -5.55 16.59 26.61
N LYS A 195 -6.21 16.00 25.62
CA LYS A 195 -7.55 16.46 25.21
C LYS A 195 -8.58 15.54 25.85
N SER A 196 -9.21 16.07 26.89
CA SER A 196 -10.51 15.61 27.38
C SER A 196 -11.52 15.61 26.22
N ALA A 197 -12.30 14.54 26.15
CA ALA A 197 -13.38 14.39 25.19
C ALA A 197 -14.46 15.48 25.40
N PRO A 198 -14.96 16.11 24.32
CA PRO A 198 -16.30 16.64 24.30
C PRO A 198 -17.23 15.62 23.62
N GLU A 199 -18.23 15.17 24.36
CA GLU A 199 -19.40 14.54 23.78
C GLU A 199 -20.06 15.53 22.80
N THR A 200 -20.19 15.17 21.53
CA THR A 200 -21.14 15.85 20.64
C THR A 200 -21.75 14.83 19.69
N LYS A 201 -23.07 14.64 19.83
CA LYS A 201 -23.91 13.83 18.94
C LYS A 201 -23.78 14.36 17.52
N SER A 202 -23.16 13.60 16.62
CA SER A 202 -23.11 13.94 15.19
C SER A 202 -24.16 13.15 14.42
N GLN A 203 -25.07 13.88 13.78
CA GLN A 203 -26.10 13.39 12.90
C GLN A 203 -25.49 12.92 11.58
N ILE A 204 -25.81 11.70 11.18
CA ILE A 204 -25.45 11.10 9.89
C ILE A 204 -26.16 11.88 8.76
N LYS A 205 -25.41 12.47 7.82
CA LYS A 205 -25.94 12.88 6.51
C LYS A 205 -25.65 11.77 5.49
N GLN A 206 -26.68 11.47 4.69
CA GLN A 206 -26.81 10.33 3.78
C GLN A 206 -25.80 10.33 2.60
N PRO A 207 -25.51 9.15 2.00
CA PRO A 207 -24.69 9.01 0.79
C PRO A 207 -25.46 9.35 -0.52
N PRO A 208 -24.77 9.61 -1.65
CA PRO A 208 -25.40 9.98 -2.92
C PRO A 208 -26.02 8.79 -3.67
N THR A 209 -26.99 9.12 -4.52
CA THR A 209 -27.99 8.30 -5.20
C THR A 209 -27.47 7.43 -6.38
N ALA A 210 -28.25 6.40 -6.74
CA ALA A 210 -28.09 5.44 -7.86
C ALA A 210 -27.79 6.07 -9.23
N ILE A 211 -27.32 5.28 -10.22
CA ILE A 211 -26.91 5.73 -11.59
C ILE A 211 -27.85 6.83 -12.07
N SER A 212 -27.38 8.07 -12.01
CA SER A 212 -27.92 9.09 -12.89
C SER A 212 -27.51 8.68 -14.28
N ASN A 213 -28.49 8.44 -15.16
CA ASN A 213 -28.28 8.27 -16.59
C ASN A 213 -27.17 9.24 -17.03
N SER A 214 -26.00 8.71 -17.41
CA SER A 214 -24.98 9.52 -18.07
C SER A 214 -25.67 10.24 -19.21
N ALA A 215 -25.39 11.54 -19.38
CA ALA A 215 -25.95 12.31 -20.47
C ALA A 215 -25.80 11.49 -21.77
N PRO A 216 -26.87 11.33 -22.57
CA PRO A 216 -26.83 10.47 -23.74
C PRO A 216 -25.66 10.93 -24.60
N ASN A 217 -24.73 9.99 -24.86
CA ASN A 217 -23.52 10.16 -25.69
C ASN A 217 -22.18 10.50 -24.99
N GLU A 218 -22.05 10.43 -23.65
CA GLU A 218 -20.73 10.46 -23.00
C GLU A 218 -20.03 9.08 -22.99
N PRO A 219 -18.70 9.00 -23.23
CA PRO A 219 -17.94 7.75 -23.15
C PRO A 219 -17.92 7.20 -21.72
N LEU A 220 -18.17 5.90 -21.57
CA LEU A 220 -18.14 5.23 -20.27
C LEU A 220 -16.70 5.05 -19.76
N GLY A 221 -16.47 5.37 -18.49
CA GLY A 221 -15.22 5.04 -17.79
C GLY A 221 -15.13 3.54 -17.53
N VAL A 222 -13.96 2.97 -17.79
CA VAL A 222 -13.71 1.54 -17.58
C VAL A 222 -12.44 1.35 -16.74
N PHE A 223 -12.51 0.50 -15.73
CA PHE A 223 -11.40 0.11 -14.86
C PHE A 223 -11.02 -1.35 -15.11
N ILE A 224 -9.72 -1.66 -15.19
CA ILE A 224 -9.22 -3.03 -15.38
C ILE A 224 -8.42 -3.44 -14.14
N SER A 225 -8.88 -4.48 -13.45
CA SER A 225 -8.20 -5.11 -12.31
C SER A 225 -7.49 -6.38 -12.81
N TYR A 226 -6.15 -6.41 -12.76
CA TYR A 226 -5.31 -7.52 -13.26
C TYR A 226 -3.97 -7.64 -12.52
N SER A 227 -3.45 -8.87 -12.32
CA SER A 227 -2.10 -9.07 -11.75
C SER A 227 -1.01 -8.49 -12.67
N HIS A 228 -0.05 -7.73 -12.14
CA HIS A 228 1.11 -7.21 -12.91
C HIS A 228 1.87 -8.29 -13.68
N ARG A 229 1.88 -9.53 -13.16
CA ARG A 229 2.55 -10.65 -13.83
C ARG A 229 1.81 -11.16 -15.06
N ASP A 230 0.58 -10.71 -15.28
CA ASP A 230 -0.29 -11.07 -16.42
C ASP A 230 -0.49 -9.88 -17.38
N GLU A 231 0.41 -8.90 -17.37
CA GLU A 231 0.36 -7.67 -18.18
C GLU A 231 0.23 -7.95 -19.70
N GLU A 232 0.93 -8.95 -20.22
CA GLU A 232 0.84 -9.34 -21.64
C GLU A 232 -0.61 -9.61 -22.09
N LEU A 233 -1.39 -10.36 -21.30
CA LEU A 233 -2.78 -10.67 -21.65
C LEU A 233 -3.72 -9.47 -21.50
N LYS A 234 -3.36 -8.55 -20.61
CA LYS A 234 -4.06 -7.27 -20.47
C LYS A 234 -3.83 -6.41 -21.71
N GLU A 235 -2.58 -6.30 -22.18
CA GLU A 235 -2.24 -5.50 -23.36
C GLU A 235 -2.96 -6.01 -24.61
N GLU A 236 -3.03 -7.33 -24.79
CA GLU A 236 -3.81 -7.96 -25.87
C GLU A 236 -5.28 -7.56 -25.83
N LEU A 237 -5.93 -7.66 -24.66
CA LEU A 237 -7.33 -7.23 -24.51
C LEU A 237 -7.52 -5.75 -24.87
N GLU A 238 -6.58 -4.88 -24.49
CA GLU A 238 -6.66 -3.45 -24.79
C GLU A 238 -6.54 -3.14 -26.27
N MET A 239 -5.72 -3.89 -27.00
CA MET A 239 -5.61 -3.80 -28.46
C MET A 239 -6.95 -4.14 -29.12
N HIS A 240 -7.57 -5.25 -28.70
CA HIS A 240 -8.89 -5.68 -29.20
C HIS A 240 -10.01 -4.67 -28.89
N LEU A 241 -9.91 -3.92 -27.79
CA LEU A 241 -10.87 -2.88 -27.41
C LEU A 241 -10.75 -1.56 -28.21
N SER A 242 -9.76 -1.43 -29.10
CA SER A 242 -9.48 -0.21 -29.88
C SER A 242 -10.66 0.31 -30.71
N ALA A 243 -11.54 -0.58 -31.18
CA ALA A 243 -12.75 -0.17 -31.90
C ALA A 243 -13.74 0.62 -31.01
N LEU A 244 -13.97 0.16 -29.77
CA LEU A 244 -14.87 0.84 -28.83
C LEU A 244 -14.30 2.19 -28.37
N LYS A 245 -12.97 2.28 -28.19
CA LYS A 245 -12.27 3.53 -27.89
C LYS A 245 -12.44 4.55 -29.00
N ARG A 246 -12.14 4.16 -30.25
CA ARG A 246 -12.23 5.05 -31.42
C ARG A 246 -13.65 5.53 -31.69
N GLN A 247 -14.65 4.73 -31.35
CA GLN A 247 -16.07 5.08 -31.45
C GLN A 247 -16.52 6.03 -30.32
N GLY A 248 -15.64 6.41 -29.38
CA GLY A 248 -16.00 7.26 -28.24
C GLY A 248 -17.00 6.61 -27.28
N LYS A 249 -17.07 5.26 -27.27
CA LYS A 249 -18.01 4.52 -26.41
C LYS A 249 -17.44 4.24 -25.03
N ILE A 250 -16.13 4.14 -24.93
CA ILE A 250 -15.39 4.00 -23.67
C ILE A 250 -14.27 5.03 -23.62
N LYS A 251 -13.98 5.55 -22.42
CA LYS A 251 -12.85 6.46 -22.19
C LYS A 251 -11.52 5.71 -22.42
N PRO A 252 -10.44 6.43 -22.82
CA PRO A 252 -9.10 5.88 -22.79
C PRO A 252 -8.81 5.30 -21.40
N TRP A 253 -8.21 4.12 -21.34
CA TRP A 253 -7.89 3.45 -20.08
C TRP A 253 -6.99 4.33 -19.22
N GLN A 254 -7.18 4.24 -17.92
CA GLN A 254 -6.19 4.71 -16.98
C GLN A 254 -5.69 3.47 -16.23
N ASP A 255 -4.49 3.03 -16.59
CA ASP A 255 -3.92 1.76 -16.15
C ASP A 255 -3.46 1.75 -14.70
N ARG A 256 -3.52 0.56 -14.10
CA ARG A 256 -2.59 0.13 -13.05
C ARG A 256 -2.38 -1.39 -13.13
N ALA A 257 -1.13 -1.84 -13.12
CA ALA A 257 -0.78 -3.22 -12.85
C ALA A 257 -1.02 -3.54 -11.35
N ILE A 258 -1.66 -4.67 -11.02
CA ILE A 258 -1.74 -5.11 -9.61
C ILE A 258 -0.39 -5.71 -9.24
N GLU A 259 0.55 -4.86 -8.84
CA GLU A 259 1.67 -5.25 -7.98
C GLU A 259 1.12 -5.62 -6.60
N ALA A 260 1.52 -6.80 -6.11
CA ALA A 260 1.13 -7.21 -4.77
C ALA A 260 1.76 -6.25 -3.77
N GLY A 261 0.95 -5.56 -2.97
CA GLY A 261 1.43 -4.60 -1.97
C GLY A 261 1.42 -3.13 -2.37
N THR A 262 0.80 -2.77 -3.49
CA THR A 262 0.66 -1.34 -3.85
C THR A 262 -0.54 -0.74 -3.12
N GLU A 263 -0.30 0.28 -2.27
CA GLU A 263 -1.38 1.06 -1.65
C GLU A 263 -2.39 1.52 -2.70
N TRP A 264 -3.65 1.56 -2.30
CA TRP A 264 -4.72 2.14 -3.08
C TRP A 264 -4.42 3.63 -3.30
N ASP A 265 -3.77 4.00 -4.41
CA ASP A 265 -3.57 5.40 -4.77
C ASP A 265 -4.93 6.09 -4.66
N ALA A 266 -5.01 7.27 -4.03
CA ALA A 266 -6.26 8.04 -4.01
C ALA A 266 -6.84 8.15 -5.44
N GLU A 267 -5.94 8.21 -6.43
CA GLU A 267 -6.22 8.13 -7.84
C GLU A 267 -6.91 6.82 -8.30
N ILE A 268 -6.56 5.65 -7.75
CA ILE A 268 -7.24 4.37 -8.03
C ILE A 268 -8.60 4.31 -7.37
N LYS A 269 -8.78 4.91 -6.19
CA LYS A 269 -10.12 5.11 -5.63
C LYS A 269 -10.94 5.92 -6.59
N THR A 270 -10.40 7.05 -6.98
CA THR A 270 -11.10 7.98 -7.86
C THR A 270 -11.45 7.30 -9.18
N LYS A 271 -10.52 6.54 -9.78
CA LYS A 271 -10.74 5.79 -11.02
C LYS A 271 -11.77 4.67 -10.86
N LEU A 272 -11.64 3.85 -9.82
CA LEU A 272 -12.60 2.80 -9.53
C LEU A 272 -13.98 3.41 -9.30
N GLU A 273 -14.11 4.42 -8.43
CA GLU A 273 -15.38 5.11 -8.13
C GLU A 273 -15.97 5.84 -9.35
N ALA A 274 -15.14 6.32 -10.27
CA ALA A 274 -15.58 7.00 -11.48
C ALA A 274 -15.93 6.04 -12.64
N ALA A 275 -15.49 4.78 -12.61
CA ALA A 275 -15.72 3.82 -13.68
C ALA A 275 -17.16 3.26 -13.65
N GLN A 276 -17.82 3.22 -14.81
CA GLN A 276 -19.14 2.59 -14.98
C GLN A 276 -19.01 1.10 -15.31
N ILE A 277 -17.87 0.67 -15.84
CA ILE A 277 -17.57 -0.74 -16.13
C ILE A 277 -16.27 -1.13 -15.43
N ILE A 278 -16.26 -2.28 -14.75
CA ILE A 278 -15.10 -2.83 -14.06
C ILE A 278 -14.81 -4.21 -14.65
N LEU A 279 -13.63 -4.39 -15.23
CA LEU A 279 -13.16 -5.65 -15.80
C LEU A 279 -12.24 -6.35 -14.81
N LEU A 280 -12.54 -7.61 -14.47
CA LEU A 280 -11.67 -8.44 -13.62
C LEU A 280 -10.94 -9.43 -14.51
N LEU A 281 -9.62 -9.34 -14.64
CA LEU A 281 -8.82 -10.25 -15.46
C LEU A 281 -8.40 -11.47 -14.63
N VAL A 282 -9.23 -12.50 -14.66
CA VAL A 282 -9.16 -13.63 -13.74
C VAL A 282 -8.12 -14.66 -14.22
N THR A 283 -7.10 -14.86 -13.39
CA THR A 283 -6.06 -15.88 -13.49
C THR A 283 -5.81 -16.53 -12.11
N PRO A 284 -5.04 -17.63 -12.01
CA PRO A 284 -4.60 -18.11 -10.70
C PRO A 284 -3.85 -17.06 -9.88
N ARG A 285 -3.10 -16.15 -10.54
CA ARG A 285 -2.36 -15.08 -9.86
C ARG A 285 -3.26 -13.95 -9.38
N PHE A 286 -4.31 -13.65 -10.14
CA PHE A 286 -5.37 -12.75 -9.71
C PHE A 286 -6.02 -13.26 -8.40
N LEU A 287 -6.39 -14.55 -8.33
CA LEU A 287 -6.98 -15.11 -7.09
C LEU A 287 -5.98 -15.29 -5.93
N PHE A 288 -4.70 -15.55 -6.24
CA PHE A 288 -3.66 -15.68 -5.23
C PHE A 288 -3.29 -14.36 -4.56
N SER A 289 -3.58 -13.23 -5.20
CA SER A 289 -3.32 -11.92 -4.60
C SER A 289 -4.37 -11.62 -3.52
N GLU A 290 -3.97 -11.64 -2.25
CA GLU A 290 -4.83 -11.24 -1.11
C GLU A 290 -5.43 -9.83 -1.30
N TYR A 291 -4.72 -8.96 -2.03
CA TYR A 291 -5.13 -7.60 -2.40
C TYR A 291 -6.43 -7.53 -3.21
N ILE A 292 -6.66 -8.51 -4.10
CA ILE A 292 -7.85 -8.52 -4.94
C ILE A 292 -9.08 -8.95 -4.14
N ASN A 293 -8.94 -9.80 -3.12
CA ASN A 293 -10.10 -10.43 -2.48
C ASN A 293 -10.82 -9.54 -1.44
N ASP A 294 -10.13 -8.62 -0.76
CA ASP A 294 -10.72 -7.95 0.41
C ASP A 294 -11.25 -6.53 0.18
N ILE A 295 -10.61 -5.72 -0.68
CA ILE A 295 -10.97 -4.29 -0.83
C ILE A 295 -11.42 -3.95 -2.26
N GLU A 296 -10.61 -4.22 -3.29
CA GLU A 296 -10.99 -3.91 -4.68
C GLU A 296 -12.22 -4.70 -5.11
N LEU A 297 -12.20 -6.01 -4.90
CA LEU A 297 -13.31 -6.85 -5.28
C LEU A 297 -14.55 -6.56 -4.44
N LYS A 298 -14.40 -6.37 -3.12
CA LYS A 298 -15.52 -6.00 -2.27
C LYS A 298 -16.16 -4.69 -2.74
N ARG A 299 -15.35 -3.65 -2.98
CA ARG A 299 -15.86 -2.35 -3.43
C ARG A 299 -16.46 -2.41 -4.84
N ALA A 300 -15.82 -3.11 -5.76
CA ALA A 300 -16.34 -3.34 -7.11
C ALA A 300 -17.69 -4.06 -7.05
N MET A 301 -17.83 -5.07 -6.19
CA MET A 301 -19.07 -5.82 -5.99
C MET A 301 -20.14 -4.97 -5.29
N GLU A 302 -19.80 -4.17 -4.27
CA GLU A 302 -20.73 -3.19 -3.66
C GLU A 302 -21.27 -2.23 -4.72
N ARG A 303 -20.40 -1.69 -5.58
CA ARG A 303 -20.82 -0.82 -6.68
C ARG A 303 -21.65 -1.57 -7.71
N HIS A 304 -21.37 -2.85 -7.95
CA HIS A 304 -22.18 -3.68 -8.83
C HIS A 304 -23.59 -3.92 -8.28
N GLU A 305 -23.70 -4.25 -7.00
CA GLU A 305 -24.96 -4.53 -6.30
C GLU A 305 -25.81 -3.29 -6.09
N ALA A 306 -25.17 -2.16 -5.76
CA ALA A 306 -25.81 -0.84 -5.76
C ALA A 306 -26.19 -0.38 -7.17
N GLY A 307 -25.76 -1.12 -8.20
CA GLY A 307 -25.90 -0.78 -9.59
C GLY A 307 -25.34 0.60 -9.86
N THR A 308 -24.13 0.95 -9.39
CA THR A 308 -23.40 2.18 -9.75
C THR A 308 -22.25 1.90 -10.73
N ALA A 309 -21.91 0.62 -10.90
CA ALA A 309 -21.04 0.11 -11.97
C ALA A 309 -21.46 -1.29 -12.39
N ARG A 310 -20.94 -1.76 -13.53
CA ARG A 310 -21.09 -3.14 -14.00
C ARG A 310 -19.74 -3.87 -13.90
N VAL A 311 -19.67 -4.87 -13.03
CA VAL A 311 -18.51 -5.77 -12.93
C VAL A 311 -18.64 -6.89 -13.97
N ILE A 312 -17.56 -7.18 -14.67
CA ILE A 312 -17.46 -8.22 -15.70
C ILE A 312 -16.22 -9.06 -15.45
N PRO A 313 -16.36 -10.31 -14.99
CA PRO A 313 -15.25 -11.25 -14.92
C PRO A 313 -14.80 -11.68 -16.33
N ILE A 314 -13.50 -11.61 -16.61
CA ILE A 314 -12.88 -12.08 -17.85
C ILE A 314 -11.89 -13.20 -17.49
N ILE A 315 -12.24 -14.44 -17.82
CA ILE A 315 -11.43 -15.61 -17.51
C ILE A 315 -10.30 -15.72 -18.52
N LEU A 316 -9.08 -15.39 -18.11
CA LEU A 316 -7.92 -15.42 -18.97
C LEU A 316 -7.23 -16.79 -18.93
N LYS A 317 -7.02 -17.34 -17.73
CA LYS A 317 -6.34 -18.63 -17.51
C LYS A 317 -7.26 -19.62 -16.79
N PRO A 318 -7.03 -20.95 -16.91
CA PRO A 318 -7.78 -21.95 -16.15
C PRO A 318 -7.63 -21.70 -14.65
N VAL A 319 -8.75 -21.56 -13.95
CA VAL A 319 -8.79 -21.25 -12.53
C VAL A 319 -10.14 -21.66 -11.95
N ASP A 320 -10.16 -22.20 -10.74
CA ASP A 320 -11.40 -22.39 -9.99
C ASP A 320 -11.73 -21.10 -9.24
N PHE A 321 -12.74 -20.39 -9.73
CA PHE A 321 -13.23 -19.16 -9.12
C PHE A 321 -14.58 -19.37 -8.42
N LYS A 322 -15.01 -20.64 -8.21
CA LYS A 322 -16.21 -20.93 -7.41
C LYS A 322 -16.01 -20.42 -5.98
N GLY A 323 -17.05 -19.83 -5.42
CA GLY A 323 -17.03 -19.24 -4.08
C GLY A 323 -16.49 -17.81 -4.01
N THR A 324 -15.97 -17.25 -5.10
CA THR A 324 -15.62 -15.82 -5.14
C THR A 324 -16.89 -14.94 -5.18
N PRO A 325 -16.84 -13.71 -4.63
CA PRO A 325 -17.96 -12.76 -4.68
C PRO A 325 -18.55 -12.52 -6.08
N PHE A 326 -17.72 -12.60 -7.12
CA PHE A 326 -18.11 -12.40 -8.51
C PHE A 326 -18.55 -13.67 -9.24
N ALA A 327 -18.48 -14.85 -8.62
CA ALA A 327 -18.85 -16.12 -9.25
C ALA A 327 -20.33 -16.18 -9.70
N LYS A 328 -21.19 -15.34 -9.11
CA LYS A 328 -22.60 -15.17 -9.49
C LYS A 328 -22.81 -14.37 -10.78
N LEU A 329 -21.77 -13.70 -11.28
CA LEU A 329 -21.84 -12.84 -12.47
C LEU A 329 -21.59 -13.65 -13.74
N GLN A 330 -22.19 -13.21 -14.85
CA GLN A 330 -21.90 -13.78 -16.15
C GLN A 330 -20.47 -13.39 -16.57
N ALA A 331 -19.59 -14.39 -16.61
CA ALA A 331 -18.20 -14.21 -17.06
C ALA A 331 -18.08 -14.22 -18.59
N LEU A 332 -17.02 -13.60 -19.08
CA LEU A 332 -16.52 -13.66 -20.45
C LEU A 332 -15.18 -14.41 -20.48
N PRO A 333 -14.76 -15.02 -21.61
CA PRO A 333 -15.55 -15.30 -22.81
C PRO A 333 -16.79 -16.15 -22.52
N LYS A 334 -17.65 -16.36 -23.52
CA LYS A 334 -18.85 -17.20 -23.40
C LYS A 334 -18.52 -18.54 -22.73
N ASP A 335 -19.41 -19.00 -21.84
CA ASP A 335 -19.28 -20.24 -21.07
C ASP A 335 -18.06 -20.25 -20.14
N ALA A 336 -17.49 -19.07 -19.83
CA ALA A 336 -16.30 -18.90 -19.01
C ALA A 336 -15.07 -19.69 -19.51
N LYS A 337 -15.02 -20.03 -20.81
CA LYS A 337 -13.88 -20.74 -21.42
C LYS A 337 -12.65 -19.82 -21.37
N PRO A 338 -11.56 -20.19 -20.64
CA PRO A 338 -10.41 -19.32 -20.49
C PRO A 338 -9.78 -18.94 -21.83
N VAL A 339 -9.39 -17.67 -21.99
CA VAL A 339 -8.76 -17.18 -23.23
C VAL A 339 -7.59 -18.07 -23.68
N THR A 340 -6.71 -18.48 -22.76
CA THR A 340 -5.56 -19.34 -23.09
C THR A 340 -5.92 -20.79 -23.47
N ARG A 341 -7.21 -21.14 -23.55
CA ARG A 341 -7.71 -22.47 -23.95
C ARG A 341 -8.50 -22.44 -25.27
N TRP A 342 -8.58 -21.29 -25.94
CA TRP A 342 -9.08 -21.22 -27.31
C TRP A 342 -7.99 -21.65 -28.28
N ASP A 343 -8.40 -22.23 -29.41
CA ASP A 343 -7.47 -22.60 -30.48
C ASP A 343 -6.84 -21.33 -31.08
N ASP A 344 -7.63 -20.26 -31.17
CA ASP A 344 -7.20 -18.92 -31.53
C ASP A 344 -7.56 -17.94 -30.38
N GLN A 345 -6.54 -17.29 -29.80
CA GLN A 345 -6.73 -16.32 -28.72
C GLN A 345 -7.36 -15.01 -29.21
N ASP A 346 -7.15 -14.63 -30.47
CA ASP A 346 -7.78 -13.44 -31.04
C ASP A 346 -9.28 -13.63 -31.15
N GLU A 347 -9.74 -14.83 -31.53
CA GLU A 347 -11.17 -15.15 -31.53
C GLU A 347 -11.77 -15.08 -30.10
N ALA A 348 -11.00 -15.49 -29.09
CA ALA A 348 -11.39 -15.39 -27.70
C ALA A 348 -11.55 -13.92 -27.26
N PHE A 349 -10.57 -13.06 -27.59
CA PHE A 349 -10.64 -11.63 -27.28
C PHE A 349 -11.76 -10.93 -28.06
N VAL A 350 -12.01 -11.30 -29.32
CA VAL A 350 -13.18 -10.81 -30.07
C VAL A 350 -14.50 -11.21 -29.37
N ASN A 351 -14.57 -12.42 -28.81
CA ASN A 351 -15.72 -12.84 -28.01
C ASN A 351 -15.92 -11.95 -26.77
N VAL A 352 -14.83 -11.67 -26.04
CA VAL A 352 -14.84 -10.75 -24.89
C VAL A 352 -15.31 -9.35 -25.30
N VAL A 353 -14.75 -8.78 -26.37
CA VAL A 353 -15.12 -7.44 -26.85
C VAL A 353 -16.58 -7.37 -27.28
N ARG A 354 -17.12 -8.42 -27.92
CA ARG A 354 -18.56 -8.49 -28.25
C ARG A 354 -19.43 -8.51 -26.99
N GLY A 355 -19.00 -9.19 -25.93
CA GLY A 355 -19.65 -9.18 -24.63
C GLY A 355 -19.65 -7.78 -23.99
N ILE A 356 -18.48 -7.14 -23.94
CA ILE A 356 -18.31 -5.78 -23.40
C ILE A 356 -19.15 -4.77 -24.20
N ARG A 357 -19.18 -4.87 -25.53
CA ARG A 357 -19.99 -4.00 -26.40
C ARG A 357 -21.47 -4.02 -26.03
N ARG A 358 -22.05 -5.18 -25.76
CA ARG A 358 -23.46 -5.29 -25.34
C ARG A 358 -23.72 -4.59 -24.01
N VAL A 359 -22.77 -4.68 -23.07
CA VAL A 359 -22.86 -3.98 -21.79
C VAL A 359 -22.79 -2.48 -21.99
N VAL A 360 -21.86 -2.00 -22.82
CA VAL A 360 -21.73 -0.59 -23.18
C VAL A 360 -23.02 -0.06 -23.82
N GLU A 361 -23.58 -0.79 -24.80
CA GLU A 361 -24.84 -0.43 -25.44
C GLU A 361 -26.02 -0.38 -24.45
N ALA A 362 -26.07 -1.31 -23.49
CA ALA A 362 -27.11 -1.33 -22.45
C ALA A 362 -26.96 -0.24 -21.38
N LEU A 363 -25.77 0.34 -21.21
CA LEU A 363 -25.50 1.43 -20.26
C LEU A 363 -25.57 2.82 -20.91
N SER A 364 -25.45 2.90 -22.24
CA SER A 364 -25.48 4.15 -23.00
C SER A 364 -26.84 4.47 -23.65
N GLY A 365 -27.81 3.56 -23.56
CA GLY A 365 -29.19 3.75 -24.02
C GLY A 365 -30.14 3.84 -22.83
#